data_AF-A0A3E2CPK0-F1
#
_entry.id   AF-A0A3E2CPK0-F1
#
_cell.length_a   1.000
_cell.length_b   1.000
_cell.length_c   1.000
_cell.angle_alpha   90.00
_cell.angle_beta   90.00
_cell.angle_gamma   90.00
#
_symmetry.space_group_name_H-M   'P 1'
#
loop_
_entity.id
_entity.type
_entity.pdbx_description
1 polymer ?
#
loop_
_entity_poly.entity_id
_entity_poly.type
_entity_poly.pdbx_seq_one_letter_code
_entity_poly.pdbx_strand_id
1 'polypeptide(L)'
;MNPQNIKPLNELMDPDWAEALKPVEPQIRAMGVFLREQIESGHHILPASHNILRAFSIPLKSIKVLIVGQDPYPTPGHPVGLSFCTAAKVRPLPKSLINIYKELVNDLGVETPKSGDLTPWTRQGVMLLNRCLTVEAG
;
A
#
# COMPACT_ATOMS: atom_id res chain seq x y z
N MET A 1 -6.84 24.39 -13.36
CA MET A 1 -7.77 23.48 -12.64
C MET A 1 -7.86 23.94 -11.19
N ASN A 2 -9.05 23.84 -10.59
CA ASN A 2 -9.40 24.55 -9.35
C ASN A 2 -8.70 23.92 -8.12
N PRO A 3 -7.95 24.68 -7.28
CA PRO A 3 -7.25 24.16 -6.08
C PRO A 3 -8.17 23.72 -4.93
N GLN A 4 -9.49 23.61 -5.16
CA GLN A 4 -10.51 23.61 -4.11
C GLN A 4 -11.10 22.27 -3.70
N ASN A 5 -10.56 21.12 -4.13
CA ASN A 5 -11.13 19.83 -3.71
C ASN A 5 -10.08 18.85 -3.18
N ILE A 6 -9.24 19.31 -2.26
CA ILE A 6 -8.37 18.41 -1.49
C ILE A 6 -9.21 17.81 -0.37
N LYS A 7 -9.53 16.52 -0.50
CA LYS A 7 -10.26 15.78 0.52
C LYS A 7 -9.53 15.85 1.87
N PRO A 8 -10.26 16.03 2.98
CA PRO A 8 -9.67 15.93 4.32
C PRO A 8 -9.13 14.51 4.56
N LEU A 9 -8.14 14.36 5.45
CA LEU A 9 -7.50 13.05 5.68
C LEU A 9 -8.50 11.97 6.10
N ASN A 10 -9.50 12.30 6.91
CA ASN A 10 -10.55 11.37 7.35
C ASN A 10 -11.50 10.89 6.23
N GLU A 11 -11.45 11.47 5.04
CA GLU A 11 -12.12 10.94 3.84
C GLU A 11 -11.19 10.05 3.00
N LEU A 12 -9.89 10.01 3.32
CA LEU A 12 -8.86 9.24 2.63
C LEU A 12 -8.40 8.01 3.41
N MET A 13 -8.57 8.01 4.73
CA MET A 13 -8.12 6.97 5.65
C MET A 13 -9.05 6.85 6.86
N ASP A 14 -8.80 5.84 7.69
CA ASP A 14 -9.49 5.67 8.97
C ASP A 14 -9.38 6.92 9.87
N PRO A 15 -10.41 7.30 10.64
CA PRO A 15 -10.37 8.50 11.48
C PRO A 15 -9.25 8.51 12.52
N ASP A 16 -8.93 7.36 13.12
CA ASP A 16 -7.84 7.29 14.12
C ASP A 16 -6.47 7.48 13.44
N TRP A 17 -6.32 7.02 12.18
CA TRP A 17 -5.14 7.33 11.37
C TRP A 17 -5.06 8.80 10.99
N ALA A 18 -6.18 9.42 10.61
CA ALA A 18 -6.20 10.84 10.27
C ALA A 18 -5.76 11.72 11.45
N GLU A 19 -6.18 11.40 12.67
CA GLU A 19 -5.70 12.09 13.87
C GLU A 19 -4.23 11.80 14.15
N ALA A 20 -3.80 10.53 14.06
CA ALA A 20 -2.41 10.14 14.30
C ALA A 20 -1.42 10.78 13.31
N LEU A 21 -1.84 11.01 12.06
CA LEU A 21 -1.02 11.59 10.99
C LEU A 21 -1.16 13.11 10.86
N LYS A 22 -1.97 13.76 11.69
CA LYS A 22 -2.12 15.22 11.72
C LYS A 22 -0.79 15.99 11.78
N PRO A 23 0.23 15.57 12.56
CA PRO A 23 1.53 16.26 12.59
C PRO A 23 2.27 16.27 11.24
N VAL A 24 1.97 15.32 10.35
CA VAL A 24 2.60 15.19 9.03
C VAL A 24 1.66 15.53 7.88
N GLU A 25 0.47 16.06 8.17
CA GLU A 25 -0.51 16.46 7.15
C GLU A 25 0.08 17.44 6.09
N PRO A 26 0.87 18.47 6.46
CA PRO A 26 1.52 19.33 5.47
C PRO A 26 2.41 18.56 4.49
N GLN A 27 3.13 17.54 4.98
CA GLN A 27 3.98 16.69 4.15
C GLN A 27 3.14 15.79 3.23
N ILE A 28 2.04 15.21 3.72
CA ILE A 28 1.11 14.41 2.89
C ILE A 28 0.57 15.26 1.74
N ARG A 29 0.18 16.52 2.03
CA ARG A 29 -0.31 17.46 1.01
C ARG A 29 0.78 17.82 0.01
N ALA A 30 2.01 18.08 0.46
CA ALA A 30 3.16 18.33 -0.41
C ALA A 30 3.44 17.13 -1.33
N MET A 31 3.34 15.90 -0.83
CA MET A 31 3.46 14.68 -1.65
C MET A 31 2.34 14.57 -2.69
N GLY A 32 1.11 14.97 -2.37
CA GLY A 32 0.03 15.04 -3.36
C GLY A 32 0.30 16.07 -4.48
N VAL A 33 1.01 17.17 -4.20
CA VAL A 33 1.46 18.12 -5.22
C VAL A 33 2.57 17.51 -6.07
N PHE A 34 3.64 17.02 -5.42
CA PHE A 34 4.77 16.38 -6.09
C PHE A 34 4.33 15.27 -7.05
N LEU A 35 3.44 14.37 -6.63
CA LEU A 35 2.97 13.27 -7.46
C LEU A 35 2.17 13.75 -8.69
N ARG A 36 1.42 14.84 -8.57
CA ARG A 36 0.72 15.43 -9.73
C ARG A 36 1.72 15.99 -10.73
N GLU A 37 2.74 16.70 -10.27
CA GLU A 37 3.81 17.22 -11.12
C GLU A 37 4.56 16.08 -11.83
N GLN A 38 4.84 14.97 -11.14
CA GLN A 38 5.47 13.80 -11.76
C GLN A 38 4.61 13.20 -12.88
N ILE A 39 3.30 13.06 -12.64
CA ILE A 39 2.35 12.53 -13.63
C ILE A 39 2.22 13.49 -14.83
N GLU A 40 2.12 14.80 -14.57
CA GLU A 40 2.05 15.83 -15.62
C GLU A 40 3.34 15.88 -16.46
N SER A 41 4.47 15.51 -15.86
CA SER A 41 5.77 15.39 -16.54
C SER A 41 5.93 14.08 -17.33
N GLY A 42 4.92 13.20 -17.33
CA GLY A 42 4.90 11.96 -18.10
C GLY A 42 5.39 10.72 -17.36
N HIS A 43 5.76 10.82 -16.08
CA HIS A 43 6.16 9.64 -15.29
C HIS A 43 4.96 8.77 -14.94
N HIS A 44 5.11 7.46 -15.04
CA HIS A 44 4.06 6.50 -14.67
C HIS A 44 4.25 6.06 -13.22
N ILE A 45 3.49 6.65 -12.30
CA ILE A 45 3.61 6.35 -10.87
C ILE A 45 2.67 5.23 -10.44
N LEU A 46 3.19 4.33 -9.59
CA LEU A 46 2.47 3.22 -8.97
C LEU A 46 2.43 3.38 -7.44
N PRO A 47 1.41 2.82 -6.75
CA PRO A 47 0.19 2.22 -7.29
C PRO A 47 -0.78 3.28 -7.83
N ALA A 48 -1.95 2.85 -8.32
CA ALA A 48 -3.04 3.77 -8.67
C ALA A 48 -3.37 4.72 -7.51
N SER A 49 -3.70 5.98 -7.80
CA SER A 49 -3.80 7.06 -6.79
C SER A 49 -4.71 6.73 -5.60
N HIS A 50 -5.83 6.04 -5.83
CA HIS A 50 -6.76 5.62 -4.76
C HIS A 50 -6.19 4.53 -3.83
N ASN A 51 -5.09 3.89 -4.21
CA ASN A 51 -4.42 2.86 -3.43
C ASN A 51 -3.21 3.38 -2.64
N ILE A 52 -2.71 4.59 -2.89
CA ILE A 52 -1.48 5.10 -2.25
C ILE A 52 -1.58 5.08 -0.72
N LEU A 53 -2.74 5.46 -0.18
CA LEU A 53 -3.00 5.50 1.26
C LEU A 53 -3.79 4.29 1.77
N ARG A 54 -3.94 3.23 0.95
CA ARG A 54 -4.81 2.09 1.27
C ARG A 54 -4.45 1.39 2.58
N ALA A 55 -3.17 1.29 2.93
CA ALA A 55 -2.76 0.70 4.21
C ALA A 55 -3.39 1.43 5.43
N PHE A 56 -3.69 2.72 5.31
CA PHE A 56 -4.30 3.54 6.36
C PHE A 56 -5.83 3.46 6.37
N SER A 57 -6.47 2.73 5.44
CA SER A 57 -7.90 2.43 5.55
C SER A 57 -8.20 1.27 6.51
N ILE A 58 -7.16 0.55 6.96
CA ILE A 58 -7.27 -0.46 8.01
C ILE A 58 -7.44 0.28 9.35
N PRO A 59 -8.50 0.01 10.14
CA PRO A 59 -8.73 0.71 11.39
C PRO A 59 -7.52 0.61 12.33
N LEU A 60 -6.97 1.76 12.76
CA LEU A 60 -5.71 1.81 13.53
C LEU A 60 -5.77 0.90 14.77
N LYS A 61 -6.89 0.95 15.50
CA LYS A 61 -7.12 0.16 16.72
C LYS A 61 -7.24 -1.35 16.49
N SER A 62 -7.42 -1.80 15.24
CA SER A 62 -7.51 -3.23 14.90
C SER A 62 -6.14 -3.89 14.67
N ILE A 63 -5.09 -3.07 14.53
CA ILE A 63 -3.76 -3.53 14.13
C ILE A 63 -3.04 -4.17 15.32
N LYS A 64 -2.48 -5.36 15.08
CA LYS A 64 -1.73 -6.18 16.03
C LYS A 64 -0.29 -6.40 15.59
N VAL A 65 -0.07 -6.47 14.28
CA VAL A 65 1.24 -6.73 13.66
C VAL A 65 1.46 -5.72 12.54
N LEU A 66 2.66 -5.17 12.46
CA LEU A 66 3.11 -4.32 11.36
C LEU A 66 4.18 -5.06 10.56
N ILE A 67 3.94 -5.25 9.26
CA ILE A 67 4.95 -5.69 8.29
C ILE A 67 5.35 -4.48 7.45
N VAL A 68 6.66 -4.23 7.38
CA VAL A 68 7.22 -3.11 6.63
C VAL A 68 7.98 -3.61 5.40
N GLY A 69 7.50 -3.25 4.22
CA GLY A 69 8.24 -3.35 2.96
C GLY A 69 9.00 -2.06 2.64
N GLN A 70 9.79 -2.08 1.57
CA GLN A 70 10.56 -0.91 1.13
C GLN A 70 9.67 0.06 0.34
N ASP A 71 9.22 -0.36 -0.84
CA ASP A 71 8.44 0.41 -1.81
C ASP A 71 7.47 -0.53 -2.57
N PRO A 72 6.48 0.00 -3.31
CA PRO A 72 5.57 -0.83 -4.11
C PRO A 72 6.33 -1.61 -5.19
N TYR A 73 5.72 -2.69 -5.69
CA TYR A 73 6.27 -3.36 -6.88
C TYR A 73 6.33 -2.39 -8.07
N PRO A 74 7.46 -2.30 -8.81
CA PRO A 74 7.59 -1.39 -9.95
C PRO A 74 6.83 -1.88 -11.19
N THR A 75 6.31 -3.11 -11.18
CA THR A 75 5.58 -3.70 -12.31
C THR A 75 4.13 -3.20 -12.35
N PRO A 76 3.68 -2.58 -13.46
CA PRO A 76 2.29 -2.14 -13.61
C PRO A 76 1.29 -3.27 -13.35
N GLY A 77 0.21 -2.95 -12.63
CA GLY A 77 -0.85 -3.90 -12.28
C GLY A 77 -0.54 -4.82 -11.09
N HIS A 78 0.69 -4.83 -10.56
CA HIS A 78 1.04 -5.58 -9.36
C HIS A 78 0.67 -4.87 -8.05
N PRO A 79 1.12 -3.62 -7.79
CA PRO A 79 0.95 -3.02 -6.47
C PRO A 79 -0.48 -2.54 -6.26
N VAL A 80 -1.04 -2.91 -5.11
CA VAL A 80 -2.42 -2.58 -4.72
C VAL A 80 -2.48 -1.71 -3.47
N GLY A 81 -1.39 -1.04 -3.10
CA GLY A 81 -1.35 -0.15 -1.92
C GLY A 81 -1.12 -0.84 -0.58
N LEU A 82 -0.73 -2.11 -0.59
CA LEU A 82 -0.38 -2.91 0.58
C LEU A 82 0.97 -3.59 0.31
N SER A 83 1.91 -3.53 1.25
CA SER A 83 3.26 -4.13 1.06
C SER A 83 3.15 -5.61 0.72
N PHE A 84 3.95 -6.07 -0.26
CA PHE A 84 4.01 -7.45 -0.76
C PHE A 84 2.73 -8.01 -1.41
N CYS A 85 1.57 -7.39 -1.19
CA CYS A 85 0.27 -7.80 -1.72
C CYS A 85 0.15 -7.48 -3.22
N THR A 86 -0.47 -8.38 -3.97
CA THR A 86 -0.91 -8.15 -5.36
C THR A 86 -2.42 -8.34 -5.49
N ALA A 87 -3.00 -8.00 -6.64
CA ALA A 87 -4.35 -8.47 -6.97
C ALA A 87 -4.35 -10.00 -7.12
N ALA A 88 -5.47 -10.65 -6.79
CA ALA A 88 -5.57 -12.11 -6.75
C ALA A 88 -5.22 -12.80 -8.09
N LYS A 89 -5.49 -12.12 -9.21
CA LYS A 89 -5.25 -12.61 -10.58
C LYS A 89 -3.80 -12.46 -11.08
N VAL A 90 -2.94 -11.75 -10.37
CA VAL A 90 -1.56 -11.46 -10.83
C VAL A 90 -0.74 -12.74 -10.90
N ARG A 91 -0.22 -13.07 -12.09
CA ARG A 91 0.69 -14.21 -12.31
C ARG A 91 1.77 -13.83 -13.33
N PRO A 92 3.01 -14.33 -13.19
CA PRO A 92 3.55 -15.04 -12.02
C PRO A 92 3.58 -14.15 -10.76
N LEU A 93 3.62 -14.75 -9.58
CA LEU A 93 3.75 -13.98 -8.34
C LEU A 93 5.12 -13.29 -8.27
N PRO A 94 5.24 -12.10 -7.63
CA PRO A 94 6.52 -11.47 -7.39
C PRO A 94 7.47 -12.37 -6.58
N LYS A 95 8.78 -12.31 -6.89
CA LYS A 95 9.79 -13.17 -6.26
C LYS A 95 9.84 -13.03 -4.74
N SER A 96 9.70 -11.80 -4.22
CA SER A 96 9.67 -11.55 -2.77
C SER A 96 8.46 -12.22 -2.11
N LEU A 97 7.28 -12.15 -2.71
CA LEU A 97 6.08 -12.84 -2.18
C LEU A 97 6.22 -14.36 -2.24
N ILE A 98 6.83 -14.90 -3.30
CA ILE A 98 7.17 -16.33 -3.37
C ILE A 98 8.07 -16.72 -2.20
N ASN A 99 9.08 -15.91 -1.88
CA ASN A 99 9.96 -16.18 -0.75
C ASN A 99 9.24 -16.08 0.60
N ILE A 100 8.33 -15.11 0.78
CA ILE A 100 7.47 -15.01 1.97
C ILE A 100 6.62 -16.28 2.12
N TYR A 101 6.05 -16.81 1.04
CA TYR A 101 5.27 -18.05 1.11
C TYR A 101 6.11 -19.29 1.38
N LYS A 102 7.34 -19.36 0.86
CA LYS A 102 8.28 -20.44 1.22
C LYS A 102 8.57 -20.42 2.71
N GLU A 103 8.85 -19.24 3.27
CA GLU A 103 9.12 -19.11 4.71
C GLU A 103 7.88 -19.44 5.54
N LEU A 104 6.70 -18.95 5.15
CA LEU A 104 5.44 -19.27 5.81
C LEU A 104 5.17 -20.78 5.89
N VAL A 105 5.40 -21.50 4.79
CA VAL A 105 5.22 -22.96 4.72
C VAL A 105 6.28 -23.67 5.57
N ASN A 106 7.53 -23.21 5.54
CA ASN A 106 8.62 -23.77 6.35
C ASN A 106 8.39 -23.58 7.85
N ASP A 107 7.92 -22.41 8.27
CA ASP A 107 7.69 -22.04 9.66
C ASP A 107 6.44 -22.72 10.23
N LEU A 108 5.32 -22.69 9.50
CA LEU A 108 4.01 -23.10 10.04
C LEU A 108 3.49 -24.44 9.50
N GLY A 109 4.14 -25.03 8.49
CA GLY A 109 3.69 -26.29 7.86
C GLY A 109 2.35 -26.21 7.13
N VAL A 110 1.90 -24.99 6.78
CA VAL A 110 0.63 -24.75 6.09
C VAL A 110 0.74 -24.96 4.58
N GLU A 111 -0.39 -25.08 3.88
CA GLU A 111 -0.40 -25.12 2.41
C GLU A 111 0.07 -23.80 1.80
N THR A 112 0.86 -23.88 0.72
CA THR A 112 1.29 -22.71 -0.04
C THR A 112 0.09 -21.92 -0.57
N PRO A 113 -0.04 -20.63 -0.21
CA PRO A 113 -1.12 -19.81 -0.75
C PRO A 113 -1.05 -19.70 -2.28
N LYS A 114 -2.19 -19.89 -2.94
CA LYS A 114 -2.28 -19.87 -4.41
C LYS A 114 -2.47 -18.48 -4.99
N SER A 115 -2.82 -17.48 -4.17
CA SER A 115 -3.12 -16.10 -4.56
C SER A 115 -2.04 -15.17 -4.01
N GLY A 116 -1.79 -14.05 -4.68
CA GLY A 116 -0.95 -12.97 -4.14
C GLY A 116 -1.71 -11.93 -3.32
N ASP A 117 -3.02 -12.12 -3.13
CA ASP A 117 -3.86 -11.24 -2.33
C ASP A 117 -3.69 -11.53 -0.83
N LEU A 118 -3.08 -10.57 -0.12
CA LEU A 118 -2.85 -10.60 1.32
C LEU A 118 -3.92 -9.84 2.12
N THR A 119 -5.01 -9.38 1.47
CA THR A 119 -6.15 -8.75 2.17
C THR A 119 -6.73 -9.63 3.31
N PRO A 120 -6.70 -10.99 3.26
CA PRO A 120 -7.10 -11.80 4.41
C PRO A 120 -6.26 -11.58 5.69
N TRP A 121 -4.98 -11.20 5.57
CA TRP A 121 -4.13 -10.90 6.73
C TRP A 121 -4.55 -9.57 7.38
N THR A 122 -4.94 -8.58 6.58
CA THR A 122 -5.37 -7.27 7.11
C THR A 122 -6.63 -7.39 7.96
N ARG A 123 -7.55 -8.28 7.58
CA ARG A 123 -8.76 -8.60 8.39
C ARG A 123 -8.45 -9.22 9.75
N GLN A 124 -7.23 -9.75 9.94
CA GLN A 124 -6.78 -10.36 11.19
C GLN A 124 -5.93 -9.41 12.05
N GLY A 125 -5.73 -8.17 11.59
CA GLY A 125 -4.96 -7.14 12.29
C GLY A 125 -3.51 -7.01 11.80
N VAL A 126 -3.17 -7.52 10.61
CA VAL A 126 -1.84 -7.30 10.02
C VAL A 126 -1.85 -6.06 9.13
N MET A 127 -1.09 -5.03 9.50
CA MET A 127 -0.84 -3.88 8.64
C MET A 127 0.31 -4.17 7.68
N LEU A 128 0.07 -3.94 6.39
CA LEU A 128 1.02 -4.15 5.29
C LEU A 128 1.46 -2.79 4.73
N LEU A 129 2.53 -2.21 5.30
CA LEU A 129 2.98 -0.85 4.99
C LEU A 129 4.30 -0.87 4.23
N ASN A 130 4.45 -0.07 3.18
CA ASN A 130 5.77 0.21 2.62
C ASN A 130 6.35 1.48 3.24
N ARG A 131 7.68 1.54 3.36
CA ARG A 131 8.38 2.74 3.82
C ARG A 131 8.20 3.92 2.85
N CYS A 132 8.22 3.64 1.55
CA CYS A 132 7.82 4.53 0.46
C CYS A 132 6.46 4.07 -0.09
N LEU A 133 5.52 4.99 -0.28
CA LEU A 133 4.15 4.63 -0.68
C LEU A 133 3.93 4.62 -2.20
N THR A 134 4.89 5.15 -2.97
CA THR A 134 4.85 5.24 -4.42
C THR A 134 6.20 4.88 -5.02
N VAL A 135 6.19 4.41 -6.26
CA VAL A 135 7.38 4.16 -7.09
C VAL A 135 7.06 4.51 -8.54
N GLU A 136 8.06 4.88 -9.33
CA GLU A 136 7.90 4.97 -10.78
C GLU A 136 7.88 3.56 -11.39
N ALA A 137 7.05 3.35 -12.41
CA ALA A 137 6.97 2.07 -13.12
C ALA A 137 8.22 1.83 -13.97
N GLY A 138 8.76 0.61 -13.91
CA GLY A 138 9.98 0.23 -14.63
C GLY A 138 10.97 -0.45 -13.71
#